data_AF-A0A367IRK5-F1
#
_entry.id   AF-A0A367IRK5-F1
#
_cell.length_a   1.000
_cell.length_b   1.000
_cell.length_c   1.000
_cell.angle_alpha   90.00
_cell.angle_beta   90.00
_cell.angle_gamma   90.00
#
_symmetry.space_group_name_H-M   'P 1'
#
loop_
_entity.id
_entity.type
_entity.pdbx_description
1 polymer ?
#
loop_
_entity_poly.entity_id
_entity_poly.type
_entity_poly.pdbx_seq_one_letter_code
_entity_poly.pdbx_strand_id
1 'polypeptide(L)'
;LSFLGAGRRLGVKKFGGQEVIPGNIIVRQRGTKFHAGDNVGMGKDHTLYALESGFVHFYKDPQHPKRRLVGIVYERDATLPIPFDQPKPRRFDLVDLTSL
;
A
#
# COMPACT_ATOMS: atom_id res chain seq x y z
N LEU A 1 -36.63 12.87 3.63
CA LEU A 1 -35.17 12.95 3.44
C LEU A 1 -34.65 11.64 2.87
N SER A 2 -34.32 11.62 1.59
CA SER A 2 -33.86 10.43 0.86
C SER A 2 -32.42 10.07 1.24
N PHE A 3 -32.23 9.13 2.16
CA PHE A 3 -30.93 8.53 2.44
C PHE A 3 -30.53 7.42 1.42
N LEU A 4 -31.32 7.22 0.36
CA LEU A 4 -31.01 6.30 -0.73
C LEU A 4 -30.10 6.96 -1.76
N GLY A 5 -28.88 7.28 -1.35
CA GLY A 5 -27.80 7.66 -2.26
C GLY A 5 -27.15 6.43 -2.90
N ALA A 6 -26.75 6.54 -4.17
CA ALA A 6 -26.04 5.47 -4.88
C ALA A 6 -24.79 4.99 -4.10
N GLY A 7 -24.53 3.68 -4.12
CA GLY A 7 -23.42 3.07 -3.40
C GLY A 7 -22.08 3.70 -3.80
N ARG A 8 -21.33 4.25 -2.83
CA ARG A 8 -20.07 4.99 -3.05
C ARG A 8 -18.87 4.11 -3.48
N ARG A 9 -19.12 2.83 -3.78
CA ARG A 9 -18.12 1.82 -4.22
C ARG A 9 -16.84 1.78 -3.37
N LEU A 10 -16.98 1.98 -2.06
CA LEU A 10 -15.87 1.90 -1.10
C LEU A 10 -15.42 0.44 -0.90
N GLY A 11 -14.19 0.26 -0.42
CA GLY A 11 -13.62 -1.06 -0.12
C GLY A 11 -12.22 -1.24 -0.65
N VAL A 12 -11.68 -2.43 -0.39
CA VAL A 12 -10.40 -2.91 -0.92
C VAL A 12 -10.53 -3.13 -2.43
N LYS A 13 -9.51 -2.71 -3.18
CA LYS A 13 -9.40 -2.81 -4.63
C LYS A 13 -8.29 -3.77 -5.05
N LYS A 14 -7.24 -3.88 -4.24
CA LYS A 14 -6.14 -4.84 -4.41
C LYS A 14 -5.95 -5.64 -3.14
N PHE A 15 -5.93 -6.96 -3.28
CA PHE A 15 -5.79 -7.91 -2.17
C PHE A 15 -4.31 -8.23 -1.89
N GLY A 16 -4.04 -8.90 -0.76
CA GLY A 16 -2.69 -9.34 -0.42
C GLY A 16 -2.09 -10.26 -1.49
N GLY A 17 -0.81 -10.06 -1.81
CA GLY A 17 -0.07 -10.80 -2.83
C GLY A 17 -0.36 -10.39 -4.28
N GLN A 18 -1.21 -9.38 -4.51
CA GLN A 18 -1.47 -8.88 -5.86
C GLN A 18 -0.43 -7.87 -6.29
N GLU A 19 -0.05 -7.95 -7.56
CA GLU A 19 0.86 -7.01 -8.19
C GLU A 19 0.20 -5.64 -8.41
N VAL A 20 0.97 -4.60 -8.16
CA VAL A 20 0.60 -3.21 -8.32
C VAL A 20 1.74 -2.42 -8.95
N ILE A 21 1.37 -1.37 -9.66
CA ILE A 21 2.26 -0.34 -10.21
C ILE A 21 2.01 0.98 -9.46
N PRO A 22 2.94 1.95 -9.51
CA PRO A 22 2.73 3.27 -8.93
C PRO A 22 1.41 3.90 -9.40
N GLY A 23 0.67 4.51 -8.48
CA GLY A 23 -0.64 5.12 -8.72
C GLY A 23 -1.83 4.18 -8.61
N ASN A 24 -1.63 2.86 -8.53
CA ASN A 24 -2.74 1.94 -8.34
C ASN A 24 -3.46 2.17 -7.01
N ILE A 25 -4.80 2.20 -7.04
CA ILE A 25 -5.62 2.31 -5.85
C ILE A 25 -5.70 0.95 -5.15
N ILE A 26 -5.33 0.91 -3.87
CA ILE A 26 -5.36 -0.30 -3.05
C ILE A 26 -6.62 -0.36 -2.21
N VAL A 27 -6.99 0.74 -1.55
CA VAL A 27 -8.18 0.80 -0.69
C VAL A 27 -8.86 2.16 -0.83
N ARG A 28 -10.17 2.15 -1.11
CA ARG A 28 -11.01 3.35 -0.98
C ARG A 28 -11.81 3.28 0.31
N GLN A 29 -11.67 4.25 1.19
CA GLN A 29 -12.29 4.21 2.51
C GLN A 29 -12.85 5.57 2.92
N ARG A 30 -13.60 5.58 4.02
CA ARG A 30 -14.03 6.80 4.72
C ARG A 30 -13.46 6.71 6.13
N GLY A 31 -12.57 7.64 6.46
CA GLY A 31 -11.66 7.51 7.60
C GLY A 31 -10.58 6.45 7.36
N THR A 32 -9.71 6.25 8.35
CA THR A 32 -8.55 5.36 8.25
C THR A 32 -8.83 4.00 8.90
N LYS A 33 -9.51 3.10 8.17
CA LYS A 33 -9.65 1.69 8.61
C LYS A 33 -8.34 0.92 8.41
N PHE A 34 -7.63 1.30 7.36
CA PHE A 34 -6.27 0.91 7.03
C PHE A 34 -5.40 2.17 6.96
N HIS A 35 -4.16 2.04 7.41
CA HIS A 35 -3.15 3.08 7.37
C HIS A 35 -2.10 2.76 6.31
N ALA A 36 -1.49 3.80 5.77
CA ALA A 36 -0.34 3.67 4.88
C ALA A 36 0.86 3.11 5.66
N GLY A 37 1.42 2.01 5.16
CA GLY A 37 2.69 1.42 5.58
C GLY A 37 3.79 1.70 4.55
N ASP A 38 4.75 0.79 4.42
CA ASP A 38 5.87 0.95 3.49
C ASP A 38 5.41 1.04 2.02
N ASN A 39 5.97 1.98 1.26
CA ASN A 39 5.72 2.18 -0.18
C ASN A 39 4.25 2.47 -0.56
N VAL A 40 3.42 2.92 0.39
CA VAL A 40 2.01 3.27 0.18
C VAL A 40 1.76 4.72 0.55
N GLY A 41 1.06 5.45 -0.32
CA GLY A 41 0.61 6.81 -0.08
C GLY A 41 -0.84 6.87 0.39
N MET A 42 -1.22 7.97 1.03
CA MET A 42 -2.60 8.25 1.43
C MET A 42 -3.08 9.56 0.80
N GLY A 43 -4.22 9.52 0.11
CA GLY A 43 -4.85 10.68 -0.50
C GLY A 43 -5.72 11.49 0.48
N LYS A 44 -6.24 12.63 0.03
CA LYS A 44 -7.11 13.53 0.84
C LYS A 44 -8.37 12.85 1.36
N ASP A 45 -8.93 11.90 0.60
CA ASP A 45 -10.11 11.12 1.00
C ASP A 45 -9.76 9.86 1.80
N HIS A 46 -8.51 9.73 2.27
CA HIS A 46 -7.93 8.55 2.91
C HIS A 46 -7.83 7.32 1.99
N THR A 47 -7.94 7.50 0.67
CA THR A 47 -7.65 6.44 -0.30
C THR A 47 -6.18 6.07 -0.23
N LEU A 48 -5.89 4.78 -0.12
CA LEU A 48 -4.52 4.25 -0.16
C LEU A 48 -4.14 3.89 -1.59
N TYR A 49 -2.95 4.30 -2.00
CA TYR A 49 -2.42 4.06 -3.34
C TYR A 49 -0.94 3.63 -3.30
N ALA A 50 -0.52 2.92 -4.33
CA ALA A 50 0.85 2.44 -4.48
C ALA A 50 1.80 3.59 -4.87
N LEU A 51 2.95 3.69 -4.18
CA LEU A 51 4.04 4.59 -4.59
C LEU A 51 5.04 3.88 -5.51
N GLU A 52 5.25 2.59 -5.26
CA GLU A 52 6.21 1.73 -5.94
C GLU A 52 5.49 0.56 -6.61
N SER A 53 6.15 -0.05 -7.61
CA SER A 53 5.69 -1.34 -8.14
C SER A 53 6.13 -2.50 -7.25
N GLY A 54 5.24 -3.47 -7.04
CA GLY A 54 5.49 -4.63 -6.19
C GLY A 54 4.21 -5.38 -5.85
N PHE A 55 4.18 -6.02 -4.68
CA PHE A 55 3.07 -6.81 -4.19
C PHE A 55 2.45 -6.20 -2.92
N VAL A 56 1.12 -6.14 -2.88
CA VAL A 56 0.40 -5.59 -1.73
C VAL A 56 0.49 -6.55 -0.55
N HIS A 57 0.78 -6.02 0.64
CA HIS A 57 0.80 -6.81 1.87
C HIS A 57 0.07 -6.09 3.01
N PHE A 58 -0.80 -6.83 3.71
CA PHE A 58 -1.57 -6.33 4.84
C PHE A 58 -0.96 -6.86 6.13
N TYR A 59 -0.59 -5.97 7.04
CA TYR A 59 0.12 -6.36 8.26
C TYR A 59 -0.28 -5.49 9.46
N LYS A 60 0.17 -5.91 10.64
CA LYS A 60 0.10 -5.13 11.88
C LYS A 60 1.51 -4.91 12.37
N ASP A 61 1.79 -3.68 12.78
CA ASP A 61 3.09 -3.31 13.32
C ASP A 61 3.04 -3.38 14.85
N PRO A 62 4.00 -4.06 15.52
CA PRO A 62 4.15 -4.02 16.97
C PRO A 62 4.22 -2.60 17.56
N GLN A 63 4.77 -1.63 16.83
CA GLN A 63 4.85 -0.23 17.27
C GLN A 63 3.46 0.43 17.35
N HIS A 64 2.51 -0.05 16.54
CA HIS A 64 1.15 0.50 16.44
C HIS A 64 0.10 -0.62 16.50
N PRO A 65 -0.10 -1.25 17.68
CA PRO A 65 -0.87 -2.50 17.81
C PRO A 65 -2.36 -2.36 17.45
N LYS A 66 -2.91 -1.14 17.55
CA LYS A 66 -4.31 -0.85 17.24
C LYS A 66 -4.55 -0.56 15.75
N ARG A 67 -3.51 -0.39 14.94
CA ARG A 67 -3.61 0.02 13.52
C ARG A 67 -3.38 -1.18 12.60
N ARG A 68 -4.15 -1.22 11.51
CA ARG A 68 -3.90 -2.13 10.39
C ARG A 68 -3.21 -1.36 9.29
N LEU A 69 -2.09 -1.86 8.82
CA LEU A 69 -1.25 -1.21 7.83
C LEU A 69 -1.33 -1.95 6.50
N VAL A 70 -1.06 -1.20 5.43
CA VAL A 70 -0.96 -1.71 4.07
C VAL A 70 0.34 -1.22 3.50
N GLY A 71 1.20 -2.15 3.12
CA GLY A 71 2.48 -1.87 2.49
C GLY A 71 2.59 -2.54 1.13
N ILE A 72 3.62 -2.15 0.38
CA ILE A 72 4.03 -2.81 -0.86
C ILE A 72 5.46 -3.31 -0.70
N VAL A 73 5.65 -4.59 -0.99
CA VAL A 73 6.95 -5.25 -1.02
C VAL A 73 7.41 -5.47 -2.46
N TYR A 74 8.71 -5.40 -2.73
CA TYR A 74 9.22 -5.62 -4.09
C TYR A 74 9.18 -7.09 -4.51
N GLU A 75 9.45 -7.99 -3.56
CA GLU A 75 9.41 -9.44 -3.76
C GLU A 75 8.12 -10.01 -3.16
N ARG A 76 7.53 -11.01 -3.82
CA ARG A 76 6.27 -11.62 -3.39
C ARG A 76 6.39 -12.31 -2.03
N ASP A 77 7.55 -12.86 -1.73
CA ASP A 77 7.80 -13.67 -0.53
C ASP A 77 8.35 -12.84 0.63
N ALA A 78 8.56 -11.54 0.43
CA ALA A 78 9.00 -10.63 1.47
C ALA A 78 7.89 -10.39 2.49
N THR A 79 8.27 -10.40 3.78
CA THR A 79 7.34 -10.24 4.90
C THR A 79 7.42 -8.82 5.48
N LEU A 80 6.27 -8.25 5.85
CA LEU A 80 6.18 -7.00 6.63
C LEU A 80 5.65 -7.29 8.04
N PRO A 81 6.08 -6.54 9.07
CA PRO A 81 6.96 -5.37 9.03
C PRO A 81 8.45 -5.73 8.89
N ILE A 82 9.22 -4.88 8.21
CA ILE A 82 10.68 -5.05 8.10
C ILE A 82 11.31 -4.82 9.49
N PRO A 83 12.14 -5.74 10.00
CA PRO A 83 12.86 -5.54 11.25
C PRO A 83 13.74 -4.29 11.20
N PHE A 84 13.84 -3.56 12.32
CA PHE A 84 14.65 -2.34 12.40
C PHE A 84 16.15 -2.58 12.14
N ASP A 85 16.62 -3.80 12.44
CA ASP A 85 18.02 -4.22 12.24
C ASP A 85 18.38 -4.39 10.75
N GLN A 86 17.38 -4.61 9.89
CA GLN A 86 17.61 -4.84 8.47
C GLN A 86 17.53 -3.53 7.67
N PRO A 87 18.39 -3.36 6.65
CA PRO A 87 18.28 -2.21 5.76
C PRO A 87 16.96 -2.25 5.00
N LYS A 88 16.25 -1.12 4.97
CA LYS A 88 15.03 -1.01 4.16
C LYS A 88 15.37 -1.14 2.68
N PRO A 89 14.80 -2.12 1.95
CA PRO A 89 15.03 -2.24 0.53
C PRO A 89 14.49 -0.99 -0.16
N ARG A 90 15.26 -0.47 -1.13
CA ARG A 90 14.86 0.64 -2.00
C ARG A 90 15.15 0.22 -3.42
N ARG A 91 14.20 0.46 -4.31
CA ARG A 91 14.40 0.19 -5.73
C ARG A 91 14.96 1.44 -6.40
N PHE A 92 15.94 1.24 -7.27
CA PHE A 92 16.54 2.29 -8.07
C PHE A 92 16.13 2.05 -9.52
N ASP A 93 15.05 2.70 -9.96
CA ASP A 93 14.42 2.53 -11.27
C ASP A 93 15.18 3.16 -12.44
N LEU A 94 16.46 3.50 -12.26
CA LEU A 94 17.24 4.14 -13.30
C LEU A 94 17.89 3.09 -14.20
N VAL A 95 17.72 3.29 -15.50
CA VAL A 95 18.40 2.53 -16.56
C VAL A 95 19.66 3.30 -16.96
N ASP A 96 20.80 2.61 -17.01
CA ASP A 96 22.01 3.17 -17.57
C ASP A 96 21.91 3.22 -19.10
N LEU A 97 21.97 4.43 -19.66
CA LEU A 97 21.86 4.66 -21.11
C LEU A 97 23.22 4.52 -21.82
N THR A 98 24.31 4.40 -21.07
CA THR A 98 25.67 4.33 -21.63
C THR A 98 26.05 2.92 -22.13
N SER A 99 25.20 1.93 -21.85
CA SER A 99 25.43 0.51 -22.10
C SER A 99 24.50 -0.10 -23.17
N LEU A 100 23.81 0.75 -23.94
CA LEU A 100 23.06 0.39 -25.17
C LEU A 100 23.91 0.60 -26.43
#